data_AF-A0A7C9EJ88-F1
#
_entry.id   AF-A0A7C9EJ88-F1
#
_cell.length_a   1.000
_cell.length_b   1.000
_cell.length_c   1.000
_cell.angle_alpha   90.00
_cell.angle_beta   90.00
_cell.angle_gamma   90.00
#
_symmetry.space_group_name_H-M   'P 1'
#
loop_
_entity.id
_entity.type
_entity.pdbx_description
1 polymer ?
#
loop_
_entity_poly.entity_id
_entity_poly.type
_entity_poly.pdbx_seq_one_letter_code
_entity_poly.pdbx_strand_id
1 'polypeptide(L)'
;RELGNSVDVKKLMHSLDYTWHEVDIAYLKHPVTSSMSCGWMKWREFLQKLGVTDFVRVVAVEKSVADLSSTVLNKMMCDRHLISSGLVVKDWESPELVHILSLLSKDGCQERSKYLLEVLDALWDDNFSDKVSGCCSGSSGVHDMFFKSSLMNSLTDSKWV
;
A
#
# COMPACT_ATOMS: atom_id res chain seq x y z
N ARG A 1 -1.60 -8.27 -21.26
CA ARG A 1 -1.54 -7.06 -20.41
C ARG A 1 -0.39 -6.20 -20.87
N GLU A 2 -0.67 -4.95 -21.19
CA GLU A 2 0.08 -4.21 -22.20
C GLU A 2 1.31 -3.46 -21.65
N LEU A 3 1.41 -3.30 -20.33
CA LEU A 3 2.59 -2.73 -19.64
C LEU A 3 3.33 -3.74 -18.74
N GLY A 4 2.96 -5.02 -18.79
CA GLY A 4 3.48 -6.04 -17.88
C GLY A 4 2.78 -6.14 -16.52
N ASN A 5 1.82 -5.25 -16.22
CA ASN A 5 1.01 -5.34 -14.99
C ASN A 5 0.07 -6.57 -15.06
N SER A 6 0.08 -7.43 -14.04
CA SER A 6 -0.70 -8.69 -13.90
C SER A 6 -2.05 -8.56 -13.17
N VAL A 7 -2.38 -7.39 -12.60
CA VAL A 7 -3.61 -7.16 -11.80
C VAL A 7 -4.84 -6.69 -12.59
N ASP A 8 -5.96 -7.41 -12.49
CA ASP A 8 -7.22 -7.17 -13.23
C ASP A 8 -8.20 -6.48 -12.31
N VAL A 9 -8.14 -5.16 -12.27
CA VAL A 9 -8.96 -4.41 -11.32
C VAL A 9 -10.46 -4.61 -11.60
N LYS A 10 -10.83 -4.92 -12.85
CA LYS A 10 -12.23 -5.22 -13.20
C LYS A 10 -12.73 -6.48 -12.53
N LYS A 11 -11.86 -7.47 -12.26
CA LYS A 11 -12.22 -8.66 -11.46
C LYS A 11 -12.45 -8.34 -10.00
N LEU A 12 -11.83 -7.27 -9.47
CA LEU A 12 -12.04 -6.82 -8.10
C LEU A 12 -13.29 -5.92 -7.99
N MET A 13 -13.48 -4.99 -8.94
CA MET A 13 -14.41 -3.85 -8.80
C MET A 13 -15.70 -3.95 -9.64
N HIS A 14 -16.03 -5.14 -10.17
CA HIS A 14 -17.10 -5.39 -11.16
C HIS A 14 -18.52 -4.84 -10.84
N SER A 15 -18.78 -4.33 -9.64
CA SER A 15 -20.11 -3.93 -9.18
C SER A 15 -20.16 -2.59 -8.43
N LEU A 16 -19.10 -1.79 -8.46
CA LEU A 16 -18.97 -0.64 -7.55
C LEU A 16 -18.75 0.67 -8.31
N ASP A 17 -19.42 1.73 -7.87
CA ASP A 17 -19.26 3.14 -8.30
C ASP A 17 -17.88 3.71 -7.92
N TYR A 18 -16.81 2.94 -8.14
CA TYR A 18 -15.45 3.36 -7.87
C TYR A 18 -14.76 3.73 -9.19
N THR A 19 -14.29 4.97 -9.26
CA THR A 19 -13.51 5.44 -10.41
C THR A 19 -12.06 4.99 -10.23
N TRP A 20 -11.73 3.78 -10.68
CA TRP A 20 -10.35 3.34 -10.74
C TRP A 20 -9.66 3.97 -11.95
N HIS A 21 -8.63 4.77 -11.70
CA HIS A 21 -7.90 5.46 -12.75
C HIS A 21 -6.76 4.58 -13.29
N GLU A 22 -7.01 3.92 -14.42
CA GLU A 22 -5.98 3.17 -15.16
C GLU A 22 -5.22 4.08 -16.12
N VAL A 23 -3.93 3.78 -16.33
CA VAL A 23 -3.15 4.42 -17.39
C VAL A 23 -3.66 3.95 -18.74
N ASP A 24 -4.03 4.89 -19.61
CA ASP A 24 -4.54 4.59 -20.94
C ASP A 24 -3.45 3.90 -21.81
N ILE A 25 -3.83 2.84 -22.50
CA ILE A 25 -2.94 2.14 -23.45
C ILE A 25 -2.49 3.06 -24.60
N ALA A 26 -3.19 4.15 -24.88
CA ALA A 26 -2.84 5.12 -25.92
C ALA A 26 -1.41 5.67 -25.76
N TYR A 27 -0.92 5.82 -24.52
CA TYR A 27 0.45 6.25 -24.25
C TYR A 27 1.50 5.28 -24.82
N LEU A 28 1.18 3.98 -24.91
CA LEU A 28 2.06 2.97 -25.48
C LEU A 28 2.10 3.01 -27.00
N LYS A 29 1.05 3.52 -27.64
CA LYS A 29 0.90 3.60 -29.10
C LYS A 29 1.50 4.88 -29.69
N HIS A 30 2.05 5.76 -28.86
CA HIS A 30 2.58 7.04 -29.32
C HIS A 30 3.82 6.84 -30.23
N PRO A 31 3.96 7.53 -31.38
CA PRO A 31 5.08 7.31 -32.32
C PRO A 31 6.48 7.45 -31.71
N VAL A 32 6.60 8.23 -30.63
CA VAL A 32 7.86 8.35 -29.87
C VAL A 32 8.26 7.03 -29.23
N THR A 33 7.32 6.17 -28.80
CA THR A 33 7.64 4.86 -28.20
C THR A 33 8.10 3.84 -29.23
N SER A 34 7.61 3.90 -30.46
CA SER A 34 8.01 2.99 -31.55
C SER A 34 9.38 3.34 -32.16
N SER A 35 9.79 4.60 -32.06
CA SER A 35 11.11 5.07 -32.54
C SER A 35 12.28 4.75 -31.60
N MET A 36 12.01 4.39 -30.34
CA MET A 36 13.03 4.12 -29.34
C MET A 36 13.06 2.63 -28.99
N SER A 37 14.23 1.99 -29.07
CA SER A 37 14.44 0.56 -28.75
C SER A 37 14.08 0.16 -27.30
N CYS A 38 13.67 1.13 -26.46
CA CYS A 38 13.30 0.95 -25.07
C CYS A 38 12.16 1.91 -24.63
N GLY A 39 11.32 2.36 -25.58
CA GLY A 39 10.31 3.38 -25.32
C GLY A 39 9.35 3.04 -24.17
N TRP A 40 9.02 1.76 -23.99
CA TRP A 40 8.12 1.29 -22.93
C TRP A 40 8.76 1.29 -21.54
N MET A 41 10.05 0.96 -21.39
CA MET A 41 10.71 1.05 -20.08
C MET A 41 10.80 2.50 -19.61
N LYS A 42 10.99 3.46 -20.52
CA LYS A 42 11.00 4.89 -20.19
C LYS A 42 9.65 5.38 -19.68
N TRP A 43 8.54 4.94 -20.28
CA TRP A 43 7.20 5.25 -19.78
C TRP A 43 6.94 4.60 -18.41
N ARG A 44 7.32 3.33 -18.24
CA ARG A 44 7.20 2.66 -16.95
C ARG A 44 7.98 3.40 -15.86
N GLU A 45 9.22 3.78 -16.12
CA GLU A 45 10.05 4.55 -15.20
C GLU A 45 9.44 5.92 -14.88
N PHE A 46 8.93 6.63 -15.90
CA PHE A 46 8.26 7.92 -15.71
C PHE A 46 7.00 7.81 -14.85
N LEU A 47 6.13 6.84 -15.14
CA LEU A 47 4.89 6.60 -14.39
C LEU A 47 5.18 6.20 -12.94
N GLN A 48 6.18 5.35 -12.71
CA GLN A 48 6.64 5.01 -11.36
C GLN A 48 7.15 6.23 -10.61
N LYS A 49 7.88 7.14 -11.26
CA LYS A 49 8.32 8.43 -10.66
C LYS A 49 7.15 9.36 -10.33
N LEU A 50 6.04 9.28 -11.06
CA LEU A 50 4.80 9.99 -10.72
C LEU A 50 4.00 9.31 -9.60
N GLY A 51 4.46 8.17 -9.10
CA GLY A 51 3.76 7.38 -8.07
C GLY A 51 2.65 6.50 -8.61
N VAL A 52 2.61 6.22 -9.91
CA VAL A 52 1.73 5.21 -10.49
C VAL A 52 2.32 3.83 -10.19
N THR A 53 1.53 3.00 -9.53
CA THR A 53 1.90 1.65 -9.10
C THR A 53 1.22 0.59 -9.96
N ASP A 54 1.77 -0.63 -9.97
CA ASP A 54 1.14 -1.77 -10.65
C ASP A 54 -0.16 -2.21 -9.95
N PHE A 55 -0.34 -1.88 -8.66
CA PHE A 55 -1.59 -2.08 -7.95
C PHE A 55 -1.89 -0.90 -7.02
N VAL A 56 -2.24 -1.14 -5.76
CA VAL A 56 -2.53 -0.12 -4.76
C VAL A 56 -1.27 0.64 -4.37
N ARG A 57 -1.42 1.95 -4.19
CA ARG A 57 -0.35 2.79 -3.68
C ARG A 57 -0.29 2.69 -2.17
N VAL A 58 0.91 2.44 -1.64
CA VAL A 58 1.20 2.56 -0.21
C VAL A 58 2.02 3.82 0.02
N VAL A 59 1.58 4.65 0.96
CA VAL A 59 2.23 5.92 1.30
C VAL A 59 2.82 5.85 2.71
N ALA A 60 3.99 6.45 2.87
CA ALA A 60 4.55 6.73 4.19
C ALA A 60 3.78 7.90 4.80
N VAL A 61 3.36 7.75 6.06
CA VAL A 61 2.67 8.81 6.80
C VAL A 61 3.40 9.05 8.12
N GLU A 62 3.48 10.33 8.51
CA GLU A 62 3.94 10.71 9.84
C GLU A 62 2.73 10.94 10.73
N LYS A 63 2.69 10.25 11.87
CA LYS A 63 1.58 10.28 12.82
C LYS A 63 1.99 10.93 14.14
N SER A 64 1.00 11.45 14.84
CA SER A 64 1.20 11.87 16.23
C SER A 64 1.09 10.66 17.15
N VAL A 65 1.63 10.81 18.37
CA VAL A 65 1.47 9.79 19.43
C VAL A 65 0.00 9.54 19.76
N ALA A 66 -0.88 10.53 19.57
CA ALA A 66 -2.31 10.38 19.83
C ALA A 66 -3.02 9.45 18.84
N ASP A 67 -2.45 9.24 17.66
CA ASP A 67 -3.01 8.38 16.61
C ASP A 67 -2.63 6.90 16.79
N LEU A 68 -1.80 6.58 17.79
CA LEU A 68 -1.36 5.23 18.09
C LEU A 68 -2.43 4.46 18.88
N SER A 69 -2.52 3.15 18.62
CA SER A 69 -3.41 2.28 19.39
C SER A 69 -2.94 2.16 20.84
N SER A 70 -3.88 1.89 21.75
CA SER A 70 -3.60 1.73 23.18
C SER A 70 -2.55 0.65 23.46
N THR A 71 -2.50 -0.42 22.66
CA THR A 71 -1.48 -1.47 22.75
C THR A 71 -0.09 -0.95 22.42
N VAL A 72 0.04 -0.14 21.36
CA VAL A 72 1.32 0.45 20.95
C VAL A 72 1.77 1.49 21.97
N LEU A 73 0.84 2.32 22.45
CA LEU A 73 1.10 3.29 23.52
C LEU A 73 1.57 2.63 24.81
N ASN A 74 0.92 1.55 25.26
CA ASN A 74 1.35 0.83 26.47
C ASN A 74 2.75 0.24 26.31
N LYS A 75 3.05 -0.37 25.15
CA LYS A 75 4.39 -0.90 24.85
C LYS A 75 5.43 0.22 24.86
N MET A 76 5.09 1.38 24.32
CA MET A 76 5.94 2.57 24.33
C MET A 76 6.14 3.12 25.75
N MET A 77 5.11 3.17 26.60
CA MET A 77 5.23 3.61 27.99
C MET A 77 6.11 2.69 28.84
N CYS A 78 6.11 1.39 28.53
CA CYS A 78 7.05 0.44 29.15
C CYS A 78 8.50 0.72 28.74
N ASP A 79 8.72 1.23 27.53
CA ASP A 79 10.03 1.62 27.02
C ASP A 79 10.35 3.08 27.39
N ARG A 80 10.87 3.24 28.61
CA ARG A 80 11.13 4.52 29.29
C ARG A 80 11.99 5.50 28.47
N HIS A 81 12.71 5.02 27.45
CA HIS A 81 13.58 5.82 26.58
C HIS A 81 12.84 6.57 25.46
N LEU A 82 11.58 6.24 25.19
CA LEU A 82 10.79 6.83 24.10
C LEU A 82 9.88 7.99 24.54
N ILE A 83 9.82 8.30 25.84
CA ILE A 83 8.92 9.31 26.45
C ILE A 83 9.44 10.75 26.26
N SER A 84 10.18 11.02 25.18
CA SER A 84 10.69 12.37 24.91
C SER A 84 9.70 13.18 24.06
N SER A 85 9.54 14.47 24.36
CA SER A 85 8.85 15.40 23.48
C SER A 85 9.59 15.51 22.14
N GLY A 86 8.96 15.07 21.06
CA GLY A 86 9.55 15.07 19.70
C GLY A 86 9.61 13.71 19.01
N LEU A 87 8.86 12.71 19.48
CA LEU A 87 8.74 11.42 18.79
C LEU A 87 8.11 11.59 17.40
N VAL A 88 8.76 11.04 16.38
CA VAL A 88 8.18 10.92 15.05
C VAL A 88 7.71 9.48 14.86
N VAL A 89 6.41 9.31 14.59
CA VAL A 89 5.83 8.01 14.25
C VAL A 89 5.76 7.91 12.73
N LYS A 90 6.50 6.98 12.14
CA LYS A 90 6.39 6.64 10.73
C LYS A 90 5.51 5.40 10.57
N ASP A 91 4.54 5.47 9.68
CA ASP A 91 3.62 4.38 9.40
C ASP A 91 3.39 4.25 7.88
N TRP A 92 2.73 3.15 7.49
CA TRP A 92 2.41 2.84 6.10
C TRP A 92 0.91 2.65 5.95
N GLU A 93 0.33 3.36 4.99
CA GLU A 93 -1.10 3.32 4.70
C GLU A 93 -1.39 3.14 3.22
N SER A 94 -2.50 2.48 2.90
CA SER A 94 -3.03 2.44 1.54
C SER A 94 -4.54 2.68 1.56
N PRO A 95 -5.00 3.93 1.32
CA PRO A 95 -6.43 4.24 1.24
C PRO A 95 -7.16 3.41 0.17
N GLU A 96 -6.48 3.14 -0.95
CA GLU A 96 -7.01 2.31 -2.04
C GLU A 96 -7.24 0.87 -1.58
N LEU A 97 -6.27 0.26 -0.88
CA LEU A 97 -6.44 -1.09 -0.35
C LEU A 97 -7.54 -1.16 0.71
N VAL A 98 -7.57 -0.22 1.66
CA VAL A 98 -8.61 -0.15 2.69
C VAL A 98 -10.00 -0.07 2.05
N HIS A 99 -10.13 0.70 0.98
CA HIS A 99 -11.38 0.79 0.25
C HIS A 99 -11.75 -0.55 -0.39
N ILE A 100 -10.83 -1.19 -1.12
CA ILE A 100 -11.05 -2.52 -1.72
C ILE A 100 -11.48 -3.53 -0.65
N LEU A 101 -10.80 -3.57 0.49
CA LEU A 101 -11.12 -4.47 1.60
C LEU A 101 -12.52 -4.21 2.17
N SER A 102 -12.90 -2.94 2.36
CA SER A 102 -14.24 -2.56 2.80
C SER A 102 -15.33 -3.05 1.84
N LEU A 103 -15.07 -2.94 0.55
CA LEU A 103 -15.98 -3.36 -0.51
C LEU A 103 -16.15 -4.88 -0.56
N LEU A 104 -15.04 -5.62 -0.48
CA LEU A 104 -15.06 -7.08 -0.43
C LEU A 104 -15.76 -7.59 0.82
N SER A 105 -15.51 -6.96 1.97
CA SER A 105 -16.17 -7.32 3.23
C SER A 105 -17.68 -7.10 3.20
N LYS A 106 -18.18 -6.11 2.44
CA LYS A 106 -19.63 -5.84 2.33
C LYS A 106 -20.35 -6.80 1.39
N ASP A 107 -19.70 -7.15 0.29
CA ASP A 107 -20.28 -8.00 -0.74
C ASP A 107 -20.16 -9.50 -0.41
N GLY A 108 -19.16 -9.89 0.36
CA GLY A 108 -18.96 -11.27 0.82
C GLY A 108 -18.55 -12.26 -0.29
N CYS A 109 -18.22 -11.79 -1.49
CA CYS A 109 -17.77 -12.68 -2.57
C CYS A 109 -16.38 -13.27 -2.30
N GLN A 110 -16.36 -14.60 -2.18
CA GLN A 110 -15.16 -15.38 -1.94
C GLN A 110 -14.18 -15.34 -3.12
N GLU A 111 -14.68 -15.38 -4.36
CA GLU A 111 -13.84 -15.36 -5.57
C GLU A 111 -13.05 -14.07 -5.68
N ARG A 112 -13.67 -12.92 -5.37
CA ARG A 112 -12.98 -11.62 -5.43
C ARG A 112 -11.99 -11.47 -4.28
N SER A 113 -12.32 -11.99 -3.10
CA SER A 113 -11.41 -12.02 -1.95
C SER A 113 -10.19 -12.90 -2.23
N LYS A 114 -10.40 -14.08 -2.83
CA LYS A 114 -9.34 -14.98 -3.29
C LYS A 114 -8.46 -14.29 -4.33
N TYR A 115 -9.06 -13.61 -5.31
CA TYR A 115 -8.30 -12.92 -6.35
C TYR A 115 -7.43 -11.78 -5.77
N LEU A 116 -7.94 -11.04 -4.77
CA LEU A 116 -7.12 -10.05 -4.07
C LEU A 116 -5.92 -10.70 -3.36
N LEU A 117 -6.12 -11.84 -2.69
CA LEU A 117 -5.02 -12.57 -2.04
C LEU A 117 -3.96 -13.04 -3.05
N GLU A 118 -4.37 -13.55 -4.22
CA GLU A 118 -3.45 -13.93 -5.31
C GLU A 118 -2.63 -12.73 -5.80
N VAL A 119 -3.26 -11.55 -5.92
CA VAL A 119 -2.56 -10.31 -6.30
C VAL A 119 -1.58 -9.85 -5.22
N LEU A 120 -1.99 -9.91 -3.95
CA LEU A 120 -1.14 -9.52 -2.82
C LEU A 120 0.06 -10.45 -2.70
N ASP A 121 -0.15 -11.77 -2.80
CA ASP A 121 0.91 -12.79 -2.79
C ASP A 121 1.94 -12.56 -3.89
N ALA A 122 1.47 -12.32 -5.12
CA ALA A 122 2.34 -12.12 -6.28
C ALA A 122 3.19 -10.83 -6.21
N LEU A 123 2.72 -9.81 -5.49
CA LEU A 123 3.40 -8.50 -5.38
C LEU A 123 4.04 -8.28 -4.01
N TRP A 124 3.94 -9.24 -3.09
CA TRP A 124 4.26 -9.02 -1.67
C TRP A 124 5.72 -8.63 -1.48
N ASP A 125 6.62 -9.47 -1.96
CA ASP A 125 8.06 -9.31 -1.72
C ASP A 125 8.60 -8.04 -2.36
N ASP A 126 8.15 -7.74 -3.58
CA ASP A 126 8.64 -6.61 -4.37
C ASP A 126 8.03 -5.26 -3.94
N ASN A 127 6.80 -5.24 -3.41
CA ASN A 127 6.05 -3.99 -3.22
C ASN A 127 5.60 -3.71 -1.78
N PHE A 128 5.42 -4.71 -0.93
CA PHE A 128 4.71 -4.56 0.36
C PHE A 128 5.47 -5.07 1.58
N SER A 129 6.41 -6.00 1.41
CA SER A 129 7.10 -6.71 2.50
C SER A 129 7.82 -5.78 3.50
N ASP A 130 8.39 -4.68 3.02
CA ASP A 130 9.06 -3.64 3.79
C ASP A 130 8.10 -2.68 4.54
N LYS A 131 6.79 -2.77 4.26
CA LYS A 131 5.74 -1.87 4.76
C LYS A 131 4.88 -2.50 5.85
N VAL A 132 5.27 -3.69 6.33
CA VAL A 132 4.56 -4.45 7.37
C VAL A 132 4.66 -3.81 8.75
N SER A 133 5.73 -3.06 9.01
CA SER A 133 5.99 -2.41 10.30
C SER A 133 6.10 -0.90 10.16
N GLY A 134 5.42 -0.18 11.04
CA GLY A 134 5.71 1.22 11.35
C GLY A 134 6.81 1.32 12.41
N CYS A 135 7.37 2.51 12.56
CA CYS A 135 8.47 2.80 13.47
C CYS A 135 8.24 4.07 14.26
N CYS A 136 8.49 4.02 15.56
CA CYS A 136 8.58 5.18 16.44
C CYS A 136 10.06 5.47 16.71
N SER A 137 10.52 6.65 16.30
CA SER A 137 11.91 7.06 16.48
C SER A 137 11.97 8.25 17.44
N GLY A 138 12.76 8.11 18.50
CA GLY A 138 13.09 9.21 19.42
C GLY A 138 14.27 10.03 18.89
N SER A 139 14.34 11.31 19.26
CA SER A 139 15.42 12.24 18.87
C SER A 139 16.81 11.84 19.38
N SER A 140 16.91 10.88 20.31
CA SER A 140 18.16 10.43 20.94
C SER A 140 18.86 9.28 20.20
N GLY A 141 18.28 8.70 19.14
CA GLY A 141 18.96 7.74 18.26
C GLY A 141 19.32 6.38 18.88
N VAL A 142 18.80 6.02 20.06
CA VAL A 142 19.26 4.84 20.81
C VAL A 142 18.31 3.64 20.75
N HIS A 143 17.05 3.79 20.30
CA HIS A 143 16.20 2.62 20.03
C HIS A 143 15.00 3.01 19.16
N ASP A 144 14.83 2.33 18.03
CA ASP A 144 13.62 2.38 17.22
C ASP A 144 12.63 1.33 17.72
N MET A 145 11.39 1.74 17.97
CA MET A 145 10.31 0.81 18.33
C MET A 145 9.47 0.51 17.10
N PHE A 146 9.43 -0.77 16.73
CA PHE A 146 8.57 -1.26 15.67
C PHE A 146 7.20 -1.69 16.18
N PHE A 147 6.18 -1.33 15.41
CA PHE A 147 4.81 -1.75 15.58
C PHE A 147 4.23 -2.17 14.23
N LYS A 148 3.12 -2.91 14.25
CA LYS A 148 2.46 -3.35 13.03
C LYS A 148 1.81 -2.18 12.32
N SER A 149 2.14 -1.98 11.04
CA SER A 149 1.68 -0.83 10.26
C SER A 149 0.17 -0.81 10.07
N SER A 150 -0.38 0.36 9.75
CA SER A 150 -1.80 0.50 9.42
C SER A 150 -2.21 -0.29 8.18
N LEU A 151 -1.31 -0.42 7.19
CA LEU A 151 -1.46 -1.32 6.06
C LEU A 151 -1.70 -2.76 6.54
N MET A 152 -0.81 -3.25 7.41
CA MET A 152 -0.89 -4.62 7.89
C MET A 152 -2.09 -4.84 8.82
N ASN A 153 -2.46 -3.86 9.65
CA ASN A 153 -3.67 -3.92 10.46
C ASN A 153 -4.92 -4.01 9.56
N SER A 154 -5.00 -3.21 8.51
CA SER A 154 -6.12 -3.26 7.55
C SER A 154 -6.27 -4.66 6.93
N LEU A 155 -5.15 -5.30 6.57
CA LEU A 155 -5.15 -6.66 6.03
C LEU A 155 -5.59 -7.71 7.05
N THR A 156 -5.12 -7.63 8.30
CA THR A 156 -5.48 -8.64 9.32
C THR A 156 -6.86 -8.47 9.91
N ASP A 157 -7.33 -7.23 9.99
CA ASP A 157 -8.62 -6.90 10.60
C ASP A 157 -9.76 -7.14 9.61
N SER A 158 -9.42 -7.32 8.33
CA SER A 158 -10.36 -7.71 7.28
C SER A 158 -10.84 -9.15 7.45
N LYS A 159 -12.13 -9.35 7.24
CA LYS A 159 -12.74 -10.68 7.19
C LYS A 159 -12.55 -11.28 5.81
N TRP A 160 -11.60 -12.19 5.69
CA TRP A 160 -11.34 -12.96 4.48
C TRP A 160 -12.27 -14.17 4.41
N VAL A 161 -13.58 -13.93 4.28
CA VAL A 161 -14.67 -14.93 4.27
C VAL A 161 -14.87 -15.65 5.60
#